data_AF-A0A081S0L0-F1
#
_entry.id   AF-A0A081S0L0-F1
#
_cell.length_a   1.000
_cell.length_b   1.000
_cell.length_c   1.000
_cell.angle_alpha   90.00
_cell.angle_beta   90.00
_cell.angle_gamma   90.00
#
_symmetry.space_group_name_H-M   'P 1'
#
loop_
_entity.id
_entity.type
_entity.pdbx_description
1 polymer ?
#
loop_
_entity_poly.entity_id
_entity_poly.type
_entity_poly.pdbx_seq_one_letter_code
_entity_poly.pdbx_strand_id
1 'polypeptide(L)'
;MKRGDLITVALQGAYGKPRPALVIQSDNFDEHPSITVLPVTSTLIDAPLFRVTIKPFPETNLEKLSQVMIDKAMTLPKEKAGAVFGKLDYATMQQVDRCLALFLGIAK
;
A
#
# COMPACT_ATOMS: atom_id res chain seq x y z
N MET A 1 -8.78 -7.40 -7.24
CA MET A 1 -7.98 -6.60 -6.29
C MET A 1 -8.40 -7.00 -4.90
N LYS A 2 -7.45 -7.46 -4.10
CA LYS A 2 -7.65 -7.98 -2.75
C LYS A 2 -6.65 -7.32 -1.80
N ARG A 3 -6.93 -7.41 -0.52
CA ARG A 3 -6.04 -6.91 0.52
C ARG A 3 -4.66 -7.54 0.40
N GLY A 4 -3.61 -6.71 0.44
CA GLY A 4 -2.23 -7.13 0.26
C GLY A 4 -1.73 -7.06 -1.18
N ASP A 5 -2.61 -6.83 -2.16
CA ASP A 5 -2.20 -6.61 -3.55
C ASP A 5 -1.41 -5.30 -3.68
N LEU A 6 -0.36 -5.33 -4.50
CA LEU A 6 0.36 -4.16 -4.97
C LEU A 6 -0.18 -3.75 -6.34
N ILE A 7 -0.56 -2.49 -6.45
CA ILE A 7 -1.16 -1.89 -7.64
C ILE A 7 -0.44 -0.61 -8.02
N THR A 8 -0.62 -0.17 -9.26
CA THR A 8 -0.24 1.18 -9.65
C THR A 8 -1.42 2.13 -9.47
N VAL A 9 -1.17 3.33 -8.95
CA VAL A 9 -2.18 4.40 -8.86
C VAL A 9 -1.72 5.61 -9.65
N ALA A 10 -2.62 6.16 -10.45
CA ALA A 10 -2.43 7.41 -11.16
C ALA A 10 -3.26 8.50 -10.48
N LEU A 11 -2.63 9.28 -9.59
CA LEU A 11 -3.27 10.46 -9.03
C LEU A 11 -3.23 11.58 -10.09
N GLN A 12 -4.39 12.16 -10.41
CA GLN A 12 -4.46 13.32 -11.30
C GLN A 12 -3.69 14.51 -10.67
N GLY A 13 -2.75 15.13 -11.40
CA GLY A 13 -1.89 16.22 -10.92
C GLY A 13 -0.42 16.03 -11.30
N ALA A 14 0.49 16.84 -10.75
CA ALA A 14 1.91 17.00 -11.10
C ALA A 14 2.83 15.74 -10.98
N TYR A 15 2.25 14.55 -10.88
CA TYR A 15 2.96 13.28 -10.75
C TYR A 15 2.58 12.34 -11.91
N GLY A 16 3.07 12.64 -13.12
CA GLY A 16 2.77 11.90 -14.35
C GLY A 16 3.30 10.46 -14.44
N LYS A 17 3.81 9.87 -13.35
CA LYS A 17 4.24 8.45 -13.33
C LYS A 17 3.31 7.67 -12.41
N PRO A 18 2.71 6.54 -12.87
CA PRO A 18 1.99 5.62 -12.02
C PRO A 18 2.85 5.22 -10.82
N ARG A 19 2.30 5.32 -9.61
CA ARG A 19 3.03 5.03 -8.37
C ARG A 19 2.56 3.71 -7.77
N PRO A 20 3.48 2.88 -7.25
CA PRO A 20 3.11 1.71 -6.46
C PRO A 20 2.27 2.09 -5.23
N ALA A 21 1.24 1.29 -4.95
CA ALA A 21 0.43 1.38 -3.74
C ALA A 21 -0.01 -0.01 -3.29
N LEU A 22 -0.15 -0.19 -1.98
CA LEU A 22 -0.63 -1.40 -1.32
C LEU A 22 -2.12 -1.27 -1.03
N VAL A 23 -2.91 -2.27 -1.42
CA VAL A 23 -4.32 -2.35 -1.04
C VAL A 23 -4.46 -2.78 0.41
N ILE A 24 -5.15 -1.97 1.21
CA ILE A 24 -5.41 -2.25 2.64
C ILE A 24 -6.89 -2.43 2.97
N GLN A 25 -7.79 -2.13 2.04
CA GLN A 25 -9.23 -2.35 2.22
C GLN A 25 -9.52 -3.84 2.47
N SER A 26 -10.45 -4.11 3.40
CA SER A 26 -10.91 -5.48 3.65
C SER A 26 -11.62 -6.06 2.43
N ASP A 27 -11.37 -7.34 2.17
CA ASP A 27 -11.98 -8.09 1.08
C ASP A 27 -13.50 -8.22 1.22
N ASN A 28 -14.05 -7.98 2.41
CA ASN A 28 -15.50 -7.94 2.67
C ASN A 28 -16.20 -6.75 1.99
N PHE A 29 -15.44 -5.75 1.53
CA PHE A 29 -15.96 -4.57 0.83
C PHE A 29 -15.52 -4.53 -0.64
N ASP A 30 -15.28 -5.69 -1.24
CA ASP A 30 -14.80 -5.80 -2.62
C ASP A 30 -15.83 -5.39 -3.69
N GLU A 31 -17.10 -5.21 -3.34
CA GLU A 31 -18.12 -4.59 -4.21
C GLU A 31 -18.14 -3.06 -4.14
N HIS A 32 -17.50 -2.44 -3.14
CA HIS A 32 -17.49 -0.99 -2.96
C HIS A 32 -16.81 -0.28 -4.16
N PRO A 33 -17.34 0.83 -4.70
CA PRO A 33 -16.80 1.45 -5.92
C PRO A 33 -15.43 2.14 -5.71
N SER A 34 -15.04 2.39 -4.47
CA SER A 34 -13.71 2.91 -4.13
C SER A 34 -12.85 1.88 -3.42
N ILE A 35 -11.53 2.11 -3.48
CA ILE A 35 -10.51 1.30 -2.83
C ILE A 35 -9.59 2.16 -1.96
N THR A 36 -9.24 1.62 -0.79
CA THR A 36 -8.33 2.26 0.16
C THR A 36 -6.94 1.62 0.09
N VAL A 37 -5.92 2.46 -0.09
CA VAL A 37 -4.53 2.05 -0.34
C VAL A 37 -3.53 2.84 0.49
N LEU A 38 -2.33 2.28 0.65
CA LEU A 38 -1.14 2.96 1.19
C LEU A 38 -0.10 3.13 0.07
N PRO A 39 0.41 4.35 -0.18
CA PRO A 39 1.48 4.57 -1.14
C PRO A 39 2.75 3.79 -0.77
N VAL A 40 3.48 3.37 -1.80
CA VAL A 40 4.79 2.73 -1.67
C VAL A 40 5.85 3.62 -2.33
N THR A 41 6.97 3.82 -1.64
CA THR A 41 8.09 4.65 -2.12
C THR A 41 9.42 3.92 -1.99
N SER A 42 10.32 4.15 -2.95
CA SER A 42 11.74 3.74 -2.83
C SER A 42 12.61 4.78 -2.14
N THR A 43 12.05 5.95 -1.80
CA THR A 43 12.72 6.93 -0.93
C THR A 43 12.58 6.48 0.51
N LEU A 44 13.66 5.92 1.05
CA LEU A 44 13.72 5.38 2.40
C LEU A 44 13.93 6.50 3.41
N ILE A 45 13.18 6.45 4.50
CA ILE A 45 13.40 7.31 5.67
C ILE A 45 13.41 6.46 6.94
N ASP A 46 14.12 6.93 7.97
CA ASP A 46 14.18 6.27 9.28
C ASP A 46 12.99 6.69 10.15
N ALA A 47 11.87 5.98 9.99
CA ALA A 47 10.64 6.22 10.73
C ALA A 47 9.85 4.91 10.93
N PRO A 48 10.35 3.99 11.77
CA PRO A 48 9.87 2.61 11.82
C PRO A 48 8.39 2.45 12.19
N LEU A 49 7.79 3.44 12.87
CA LEU A 49 6.39 3.39 13.27
C LEU A 49 5.41 3.56 12.10
N PHE A 50 5.80 4.23 11.02
CA PHE A 50 4.93 4.48 9.87
C PHE A 50 5.60 4.24 8.51
N ARG A 51 6.79 3.64 8.50
CA ARG A 51 7.54 3.24 7.31
C ARG A 51 7.94 1.78 7.36
N VAL A 52 7.01 0.92 6.96
CA VAL A 52 7.24 -0.53 6.89
C VAL A 52 8.07 -0.83 5.66
N THR A 53 9.27 -1.36 5.87
CA THR A 53 10.21 -1.67 4.78
C THR A 53 9.82 -2.98 4.11
N ILE A 54 9.77 -2.97 2.78
CA ILE A 54 9.49 -4.12 1.93
C ILE A 54 10.68 -4.37 1.02
N LYS A 55 11.23 -5.59 1.09
CA LYS A 55 12.34 -6.02 0.23
C LYS A 55 11.77 -6.46 -1.13
N PRO A 56 12.51 -6.28 -2.24
CA PRO A 56 12.23 -6.97 -3.49
C PRO A 56 12.17 -8.49 -3.26
N PHE A 57 11.04 -9.09 -3.58
CA PHE A 57 10.90 -10.54 -3.71
C PHE A 57 10.01 -10.88 -4.92
N PRO A 58 10.14 -12.09 -5.50
CA PRO A 58 9.48 -12.42 -6.77
C PRO A 58 7.99 -12.10 -6.83
N GLU A 59 7.26 -12.28 -5.72
CA GLU A 59 5.82 -12.04 -5.69
C GLU A 59 5.44 -10.55 -5.59
N THR A 60 6.36 -9.65 -5.20
CA THR A 60 6.10 -8.20 -5.17
C THR A 60 6.28 -7.53 -6.52
N ASN A 61 7.13 -8.10 -7.39
CA ASN A 61 7.63 -7.44 -8.59
C ASN A 61 8.20 -6.01 -8.35
N LEU A 62 8.70 -5.72 -7.14
CA LEU A 62 9.41 -4.47 -6.85
C LEU A 62 10.87 -4.58 -7.29
N GLU A 63 11.38 -3.57 -7.99
CA GLU A 63 12.79 -3.52 -8.40
C GLU A 63 13.73 -3.05 -7.29
N LYS A 64 13.22 -2.26 -6.34
CA LYS A 64 14.01 -1.57 -5.31
C LYS A 64 13.46 -1.81 -3.92
N LEU A 65 14.34 -1.80 -2.94
CA LEU A 65 13.96 -1.65 -1.54
C LEU A 65 13.01 -0.46 -1.40
N SER A 66 11.85 -0.71 -0.80
CA SER A 66 10.77 0.26 -0.73
C SER A 66 10.16 0.29 0.66
N GLN A 67 9.33 1.29 0.93
CA GLN A 67 8.58 1.42 2.17
C GLN A 67 7.11 1.68 1.87
N VAL A 68 6.23 0.97 2.59
CA VAL A 68 4.81 1.30 2.70
C VAL A 68 4.68 2.51 3.63
N MET A 69 3.99 3.55 3.16
CA MET A 69 3.79 4.80 3.88
C MET A 69 2.48 4.74 4.66
N ILE A 70 2.54 4.24 5.90
CA ILE A 70 1.37 4.05 6.78
C ILE A 70 0.64 5.38 7.01
N ASP A 71 1.38 6.49 7.06
CA ASP A 71 0.88 7.84 7.31
C ASP A 71 0.07 8.46 6.16
N LYS A 72 -0.03 7.76 5.01
CA LYS A 72 -0.56 8.33 3.76
C LYS A 72 -1.72 7.52 3.16
N ALA A 73 -2.53 6.89 4.01
CA ALA A 73 -3.73 6.21 3.55
C ALA A 73 -4.61 7.14 2.71
N MET A 74 -5.05 6.63 1.56
CA MET A 74 -5.92 7.34 0.64
C MET A 74 -6.97 6.39 0.06
N THR A 75 -8.13 6.94 -0.26
CA THR A 75 -9.21 6.22 -0.93
C THR A 75 -9.43 6.85 -2.30
N LEU A 76 -9.48 6.01 -3.34
CA LEU A 76 -9.70 6.44 -4.71
C LEU A 76 -10.78 5.58 -5.40
N PRO A 77 -11.46 6.10 -6.43
CA PRO A 77 -12.32 5.28 -7.28
C PRO A 77 -11.54 4.11 -7.89
N LYS A 78 -12.15 2.92 -7.97
CA LYS A 78 -11.50 1.72 -8.51
C LYS A 78 -11.06 1.89 -9.97
N GLU A 79 -11.73 2.74 -10.73
CA GLU A 79 -11.37 3.04 -12.12
C GLU A 79 -10.01 3.76 -12.22
N LYS A 80 -9.54 4.38 -11.13
CA LYS A 80 -8.21 5.02 -11.03
C LYS A 80 -7.13 4.07 -10.52
N ALA A 81 -7.49 2.86 -10.12
CA ALA A 81 -6.56 1.83 -9.69
C ALA A 81 -6.10 1.01 -10.92
N GLY A 82 -4.79 0.93 -11.11
CA GLY A 82 -4.17 0.14 -12.15
C GLY A 82 -4.19 -1.36 -11.85
N ALA A 83 -3.60 -2.13 -12.76
CA ALA A 83 -3.49 -3.58 -12.61
C ALA A 83 -2.70 -3.97 -11.35
N VAL A 84 -3.08 -5.11 -10.78
CA VAL A 84 -2.30 -5.79 -9.74
C VAL A 84 -1.01 -6.30 -10.39
N PHE A 85 0.13 -5.88 -9.84
CA PHE A 85 1.44 -6.30 -10.33
C PHE A 85 2.18 -7.18 -9.32
N GLY A 86 1.73 -7.25 -8.07
CA GLY A 86 2.37 -8.06 -7.05
C GLY A 86 1.53 -8.18 -5.79
N LYS A 87 2.09 -8.81 -4.77
CA LYS A 87 1.43 -9.03 -3.49
C LYS A 87 2.45 -9.04 -2.36
N LEU A 88 2.05 -8.53 -1.19
CA LEU A 88 2.85 -8.68 0.03
C LEU A 88 2.59 -10.01 0.71
N ASP A 89 3.64 -10.54 1.33
CA ASP A 89 3.55 -11.73 2.16
C ASP A 89 2.77 -11.46 3.46
N TYR A 90 2.39 -12.55 4.12
CA TYR A 90 1.60 -12.50 5.34
C TYR A 90 2.31 -11.78 6.50
N ALA A 91 3.62 -11.98 6.66
CA ALA A 91 4.38 -11.40 7.76
C ALA A 91 4.48 -9.88 7.64
N THR A 92 4.72 -9.39 6.42
CA THR A 92 4.75 -7.98 6.08
C THR A 92 3.37 -7.35 6.27
N MET A 93 2.30 -8.05 5.85
CA MET A 93 0.93 -7.58 6.10
C MET A 93 0.62 -7.47 7.59
N GLN A 94 1.07 -8.39 8.44
CA GLN A 94 0.92 -8.24 9.89
C GLN A 94 1.64 -7.00 10.44
N GLN A 95 2.83 -6.68 9.92
CA GLN A 95 3.56 -5.49 10.32
C GLN A 95 2.81 -4.22 9.90
N VAL A 96 2.30 -4.17 8.67
CA VAL A 96 1.46 -3.08 8.18
C VAL A 96 0.23 -2.90 9.08
N ASP A 97 -0.42 -3.98 9.46
CA ASP A 97 -1.65 -3.95 10.28
C ASP A 97 -1.38 -3.37 11.68
N ARG A 98 -0.29 -3.79 12.32
CA ARG A 98 0.14 -3.25 13.63
C ARG A 98 0.46 -1.76 13.53
N CYS A 99 1.26 -1.36 12.55
CA CYS A 99 1.63 0.05 12.36
C CYS A 99 0.40 0.91 12.02
N LEU A 100 -0.52 0.42 11.19
CA LEU A 100 -1.73 1.13 10.82
C LEU A 100 -2.68 1.28 12.01
N ALA A 101 -2.88 0.22 12.80
CA ALA A 101 -3.70 0.27 14.00
C ALA A 101 -3.12 1.25 15.04
N LEU A 102 -1.79 1.27 15.21
CA LEU A 102 -1.11 2.23 16.08
C LEU A 102 -1.26 3.68 15.55
N PHE A 103 -0.99 3.90 14.25
CA PHE A 103 -1.05 5.23 13.64
C PHE A 103 -2.46 5.85 13.72
N LEU A 104 -3.50 5.03 13.58
CA LEU A 104 -4.90 5.47 13.67
C LEU A 104 -5.46 5.47 15.10
N GLY A 105 -4.67 5.09 16.12
CA GLY A 105 -5.12 5.03 17.52
C GLY A 105 -6.16 3.95 17.81
N ILE A 106 -6.23 2.90 16.98
CA ILE A 106 -7.12 1.74 17.15
C ILE A 106 -6.52 0.75 18.15
N ALA A 107 -5.20 0.57 18.12
CA ALA A 107 -4.43 -0.22 19.07
C ALA A 107 -3.50 0.70 19.89
N LYS A 108 -3.08 0.22 21.07
CA LYS A 108 -2.12 0.89 21.95
C LYS A 108 -0.81 0.12 21.98
#